data_AF-A0A6A7MYM8-F1
#
_entry.id   AF-A0A6A7MYM8-F1
#
_cell.length_a   1.000
_cell.length_b   1.000
_cell.length_c   1.000
_cell.angle_alpha   90.00
_cell.angle_beta   90.00
_cell.angle_gamma   90.00
#
_symmetry.space_group_name_H-M   'P 1'
#
loop_
_entity.id
_entity.type
_entity.pdbx_description
1 polymer ?
#
loop_
_entity_poly.entity_id
_entity_poly.type
_entity_poly.pdbx_seq_one_letter_code
_entity_poly.pdbx_strand_id
1 'polypeptide(L)' 'MPALQAPPTFGGKLNNDRYYEAVMNTINALRPASSLRAIANHLTAAGFLTPTGLPWNRLRVAAFIRNTTL' A
#
# COMPACT_ATOMS: atom_id res chain seq x y z
N MET A 1 14.89 13.42 -13.93
CA MET A 1 14.26 12.25 -13.29
C MET A 1 12.77 12.32 -13.61
N PRO A 2 12.19 11.41 -14.42
CA PRO A 2 10.76 11.49 -14.73
C PRO A 2 9.93 10.81 -13.62
N ALA A 3 8.84 11.47 -13.25
CA ALA A 3 7.87 11.03 -12.26
C ALA A 3 7.22 9.69 -12.66
N LEU A 4 7.19 8.72 -11.73
CA LEU A 4 6.59 7.38 -11.89
C LEU A 4 5.05 7.36 -11.94
N GLN A 5 4.41 8.47 -12.31
CA GLN A 5 2.97 8.60 -12.27
C GLN A 5 2.37 8.32 -13.66
N ALA A 6 2.20 7.02 -13.96
CA ALA A 6 1.37 6.60 -15.08
C ALA A 6 -0.08 7.07 -14.84
N PRO A 7 -0.73 7.78 -15.77
CA PRO A 7 -2.11 8.21 -15.60
C PRO A 7 -3.02 6.97 -15.48
N PRO A 8 -3.97 6.95 -14.53
CA PRO A 8 -4.87 5.82 -14.36
C PRO A 8 -5.75 5.67 -15.62
N THR A 9 -5.71 4.50 -16.25
CA THR A 9 -6.58 4.13 -17.37
C THR A 9 -8.04 4.27 -16.93
N PHE A 10 -8.82 5.04 -17.70
CA PHE A 10 -10.24 5.31 -17.44
C PHE A 10 -11.01 3.97 -17.47
N GLY A 11 -11.58 3.57 -16.33
CA GLY A 11 -12.29 2.29 -16.18
C GLY A 11 -11.42 1.05 -15.92
N GLY A 12 -10.11 1.21 -15.73
CA GLY A 12 -9.20 0.11 -15.38
C GLY A 12 -9.29 -0.27 -13.90
N LYS A 13 -9.25 -1.57 -13.59
CA LYS A 13 -9.13 -2.08 -12.20
C LYS A 13 -8.00 -1.37 -11.44
N LEU A 14 -8.39 -0.43 -10.60
CA LEU A 14 -7.99 -0.25 -9.20
C LEU A 14 -6.65 -0.94 -8.82
N ASN A 15 -5.55 -0.21 -9.07
CA ASN A 15 -4.16 -0.49 -8.70
C ASN A 15 -3.46 -1.68 -9.39
N ASN A 16 -2.61 -1.34 -10.36
CA ASN A 16 -1.57 -2.17 -10.98
C ASN A 16 -0.88 -3.12 -9.99
N ASP A 17 -0.53 -4.34 -10.40
CA ASP A 17 0.28 -5.30 -9.62
C ASP A 17 1.49 -4.64 -8.91
N ARG A 18 2.12 -3.66 -9.56
CA ARG A 18 3.18 -2.83 -8.97
C ARG A 18 2.82 -2.13 -7.65
N TYR A 19 1.59 -1.68 -7.49
CA TYR A 19 1.12 -1.07 -6.25
C TYR A 19 1.10 -2.11 -5.12
N TYR A 20 0.53 -3.28 -5.38
CA TYR A 20 0.48 -4.36 -4.38
C TYR A 20 1.89 -4.83 -4.04
N GLU A 21 2.76 -4.95 -5.03
CA GLU A 21 4.17 -5.33 -4.84
C GLU A 21 4.93 -4.30 -3.99
N ALA A 22 4.77 -3.00 -4.26
CA ALA A 22 5.39 -1.93 -3.48
C ALA A 22 4.89 -1.88 -2.03
N VAL A 23 3.58 -2.00 -1.82
CA VAL A 23 2.97 -2.05 -0.49
C VAL A 23 3.43 -3.30 0.27
N MET A 24 3.43 -4.47 -0.38
CA MET A 24 3.85 -5.73 0.24
C MET A 24 5.34 -5.71 0.60
N ASN A 25 6.20 -5.16 -0.26
CA ASN A 25 7.63 -5.01 0.02
C ASN A 25 7.86 -4.09 1.23
N THR A 26 7.14 -2.96 1.30
CA THR A 26 7.19 -2.04 2.45
C THR A 26 6.71 -2.72 3.74
N ILE A 27 5.61 -3.47 3.67
CA ILE A 27 5.09 -4.22 4.82
C ILE A 27 6.08 -5.29 5.26
N ASN A 28 6.70 -6.03 4.34
CA ASN A 28 7.66 -7.09 4.65
C ASN A 28 8.95 -6.54 5.25
N ALA A 29 9.47 -5.42 4.73
CA ALA A 29 10.66 -4.76 5.28
C ALA A 29 10.43 -4.22 6.70
N LEU A 30 9.23 -3.71 6.98
CA LEU A 30 8.90 -3.09 8.28
C LEU A 30 8.33 -4.07 9.30
N ARG A 31 7.70 -5.19 8.88
CA ARG A 31 7.10 -6.20 9.76
C ARG A 31 8.00 -6.68 10.91
N PRO A 32 9.30 -6.97 10.70
CA PRO A 32 10.14 -7.50 11.78
C PRO A 32 10.51 -6.44 12.83
N ALA A 33 10.47 -5.15 12.49
CA ALA A 33 10.97 -4.07 13.34
C ALA A 33 9.90 -3.05 13.77
N SER A 34 8.73 -3.04 13.14
CA SER A 34 7.72 -1.98 13.29
C SER A 34 6.32 -2.54 13.50
N SER A 35 5.55 -1.88 14.36
CA SER A 35 4.14 -2.18 14.56
C SER A 35 3.30 -1.81 13.34
N LEU A 36 2.17 -2.49 13.13
CA LEU A 36 1.21 -2.20 12.06
C LEU A 36 0.77 -0.72 11.97
N ARG A 37 0.77 0.00 13.10
CA ARG A 37 0.48 1.44 13.13
C ARG A 37 1.62 2.28 12.54
N ALA A 38 2.87 1.93 12.83
CA ALA A 38 4.02 2.58 12.25
C ALA A 38 4.10 2.32 10.74
N ILE A 39 3.78 1.09 10.31
CA ILE A 39 3.66 0.73 8.88
C ILE A 39 2.58 1.57 8.19
N ALA A 40 1.40 1.72 8.79
CA ALA A 40 0.33 2.55 8.25
C ALA A 40 0.72 4.03 8.13
N ASN A 41 1.40 4.56 9.15
CA ASN A 41 1.93 5.93 9.12
C ASN A 41 2.98 6.09 8.01
N HIS A 42 3.87 5.13 7.85
CA HIS A 42 4.89 5.16 6.81
C HIS A 42 4.28 5.11 5.41
N LEU A 43 3.32 4.21 5.18
CA LEU A 43 2.59 4.13 3.91
C LEU A 43 1.84 5.42 3.59
N THR A 44 1.17 6.01 4.59
CA THR A 44 0.47 7.30 4.42
C THR A 44 1.44 8.45 4.16
N ALA A 45 2.56 8.50 4.88
CA ALA A 45 3.61 9.51 4.70
C ALA A 45 4.31 9.40 3.33
N ALA A 46 4.44 8.18 2.80
CA ALA A 46 4.95 7.93 1.46
C ALA A 46 3.91 8.22 0.35
N GLY A 47 2.69 8.66 0.71
CA GLY A 47 1.63 9.02 -0.24
C GLY A 47 0.88 7.82 -0.83
N PHE A 48 1.08 6.61 -0.28
CA PHE A 48 0.27 5.46 -0.69
C PHE A 48 -1.14 5.59 -0.11
N LEU A 49 -2.14 5.38 -0.96
CA LEU A 49 -3.54 5.27 -0.58
C LEU A 49 -3.98 3.82 -0.75
N THR A 50 -4.93 3.36 0.07
CA THR A 50 -5.51 2.03 -0.09
C THR A 50 -6.14 1.87 -1.48
N PRO A 51 -6.42 0.64 -1.95
CA PRO A 51 -7.13 0.41 -3.21
C PRO A 51 -8.39 1.29 -3.34
N THR A 52 -9.12 1.47 -2.25
CA THR A 52 -10.32 2.32 -2.16
C THR A 52 -10.05 3.84 -2.10
N GLY A 53 -8.82 4.30 -2.30
CA GLY A 53 -8.45 5.72 -2.31
C GLY A 53 -8.40 6.38 -0.92
N LEU A 54 -8.29 5.59 0.15
CA LEU A 54 -8.38 6.07 1.53
C LEU A 54 -7.02 5.96 2.24
N PRO A 55 -6.76 6.77 3.28
CA PRO A 55 -5.50 6.72 4.02
C PRO A 55 -5.30 5.37 4.73
N TRP A 56 -4.04 4.97 4.91
CA TRP A 56 -3.71 3.75 5.62
C TRP A 56 -3.92 3.90 7.12
N ASN A 57 -4.52 2.88 7.74
CA ASN A 57 -4.66 2.76 9.19
C ASN A 57 -4.30 1.33 9.59
N ARG A 58 -3.95 1.11 10.85
CA ARG A 58 -3.62 -0.20 11.45
C ARG A 58 -4.62 -1.29 11.03
N LEU A 59 -5.92 -1.01 11.12
CA LEU A 59 -6.96 -1.97 10.76
C LEU A 59 -6.95 -2.33 9.27
N ARG A 60 -6.68 -1.35 8.41
CA ARG A 60 -6.59 -1.53 6.95
C ARG A 60 -5.36 -2.32 6.57
N VAL A 61 -4.21 -2.04 7.20
CA VAL A 61 -2.98 -2.85 7.02
C VAL A 61 -3.23 -4.29 7.48
N ALA A 62 -3.87 -4.48 8.64
CA ALA A 62 -4.20 -5.82 9.13
C ALA A 62 -5.17 -6.58 8.21
N ALA A 63 -6.18 -5.89 7.66
CA ALA A 63 -7.13 -6.45 6.70
C ALA A 63 -6.47 -6.75 5.36
N PHE A 64 -5.60 -5.86 4.88
CA PHE A 64 -4.83 -6.04 3.66
C PHE A 64 -3.93 -7.26 3.76
N ILE A 65 -3.14 -7.39 4.82
CA ILE A 65 -2.27 -8.56 4.99
C ILE A 65 -3.09 -9.86 5.07
N ARG A 66 -4.24 -9.85 5.75
CA ARG A 66 -5.16 -11.00 5.82
C ARG A 66 -5.82 -11.35 4.48
N ASN A 67 -6.01 -10.37 3.60
CA ASN A 67 -6.63 -10.57 2.30
C ASN A 67 -5.60 -10.88 1.20
N THR A 68 -4.34 -10.50 1.43
CA THR A 68 -3.19 -10.70 0.53
C THR A 68 -2.39 -11.96 0.89
N THR A 69 -2.83 -12.77 1.86
CA THR A 69 -2.27 -14.12 2.04
C THR A 69 -2.57 -14.96 0.80
N LEU A 70 -1.52 -15.13 -0.01
CA LEU A 70 -1.31 -16.24 -0.94
C LEU A 70 -1.49 -17.58 -0.22
#